data_AF-A0A0L6JG29-F1
#
_entry.id   AF-A0A0L6JG29-F1
#
_cell.length_a   1.000
_cell.length_b   1.000
_cell.length_c   1.000
_cell.angle_alpha   90.00
_cell.angle_beta   90.00
_cell.angle_gamma   90.00
#
_symmetry.space_group_name_H-M   'P 1'
#
loop_
_entity.id
_entity.type
_entity.pdbx_description
1 polymer ?
#
loop_
_entity_poly.entity_id
_entity_poly.type
_entity_poly.pdbx_seq_one_letter_code
_entity_poly.pdbx_strand_id
1 'polypeptide(L)' 'MLLLALLLALLVVLAVMIITRRWTGRLASLATLIAGAIMALWLAQVGLLPGSTGPLTPDRPRVPGLDR' A
#
# COMPACT_ATOMS: atom_id res chain seq x y z
N MET A 1 -0.76 -10.75 -2.35
CA MET A 1 -0.59 -10.69 -3.82
C MET A 1 -0.60 -9.25 -4.35
N LEU A 2 -1.61 -8.43 -4.04
CA LEU A 2 -1.75 -7.06 -4.57
C LEU A 2 -0.61 -6.10 -4.16
N LEU A 3 -0.16 -6.13 -2.90
CA LEU A 3 0.99 -5.34 -2.43
C LEU A 3 2.27 -5.61 -3.25
N LEU A 4 2.49 -6.89 -3.60
CA LEU A 4 3.66 -7.33 -4.36
C LEU A 4 3.57 -6.86 -5.82
N ALA A 5 2.37 -6.86 -6.40
CA ALA A 5 2.12 -6.30 -7.73
C ALA A 5 2.38 -4.78 -7.77
N LEU A 6 1.98 -4.04 -6.73
CA LEU A 6 2.25 -2.60 -6.64
C LEU A 6 3.75 -2.29 -6.49
N LEU A 7 4.50 -3.09 -5.72
CA LEU A 7 5.96 -2.96 -5.62
C LEU A 7 6.64 -3.19 -6.98
N LEU A 8 6.21 -4.20 -7.72
CA LEU A 8 6.69 -4.45 -9.09
C LEU A 8 6.35 -3.28 -10.03
N ALA A 9 5.13 -2.76 -9.96
CA ALA A 9 4.73 -1.61 -10.77
C ALA A 9 5.60 -0.37 -10.45
N LEU A 10 5.87 -0.10 -9.17
CA LEU A 10 6.76 0.98 -8.76
C LEU A 10 8.17 0.82 -9.34
N LEU A 11 8.72 -0.40 -9.28
CA LEU A 11 10.03 -0.73 -9.83
C LEU A 11 10.10 -0.46 -11.34
N VAL A 12 9.06 -0.87 -12.07
CA VAL A 12 8.94 -0.63 -13.51
C VAL A 12 8.90 0.87 -13.81
N VAL A 13 8.10 1.64 -13.07
CA VAL A 13 8.01 3.10 -13.25
C VAL A 13 9.37 3.77 -13.02
N LEU A 14 10.10 3.36 -11.97
CA LEU A 14 11.45 3.84 -11.72
C LEU A 14 12.40 3.52 -12.88
N ALA A 15 12.39 2.27 -13.35
CA ALA A 15 13.22 1.83 -14.46
C ALA A 15 12.91 2.64 -15.74
N VAL A 16 11.64 2.84 -16.07
CA VAL A 16 11.20 3.67 -17.19
C VAL A 16 11.69 5.10 -17.04
N MET A 17 11.64 5.66 -15.83
CA MET A 17 12.09 7.03 -15.56
C MET A 17 13.60 7.18 -15.76
N ILE A 18 14.39 6.17 -15.36
CA ILE A 18 15.84 6.10 -15.58
C ILE A 18 16.17 5.95 -17.07
N ILE A 19 15.48 5.06 -17.78
CA ILE A 19 15.76 4.75 -19.20
C ILE A 19 15.35 5.90 -20.11
N THR A 20 14.13 6.41 -19.94
CA THR A 20 13.58 7.41 -20.87
C THR A 20 14.05 8.82 -20.56
N ARG A 21 14.40 9.13 -19.29
CA ARG A 21 14.77 10.48 -18.79
C ARG A 21 13.83 11.61 -19.26
N ARG A 22 12.63 11.26 -19.72
CA ARG A 22 11.65 12.16 -20.33
C ARG A 22 10.35 12.00 -19.55
N TRP A 23 9.60 13.08 -19.39
CA TRP A 23 8.36 13.10 -18.60
C TRP A 23 8.52 12.74 -17.11
N THR A 24 9.67 13.06 -16.52
CA THR A 24 9.97 12.84 -15.09
C THR A 24 8.88 13.38 -14.17
N GLY A 25 8.24 14.51 -14.50
CA GLY A 25 7.11 15.04 -13.70
C GLY A 25 5.89 14.12 -13.67
N ARG A 26 5.47 13.57 -14.82
CA ARG A 26 4.31 12.65 -14.88
C ARG A 26 4.63 11.29 -14.26
N LEU A 27 5.83 10.77 -14.51
CA LEU A 27 6.31 9.50 -13.94
C LEU A 27 6.50 9.61 -12.42
N ALA A 28 6.99 10.73 -11.92
CA ALA A 28 7.09 10.98 -10.48
C ALA A 28 5.71 11.00 -9.81
N SER A 29 4.72 11.65 -10.43
CA SER A 29 3.34 11.67 -9.92
C SER A 29 2.71 10.27 -9.88
N LEU A 30 3.01 9.44 -10.88
CA LEU A 30 2.55 8.05 -10.93
C LEU A 30 3.27 7.18 -9.88
N ALA A 31 4.57 7.40 -9.67
CA ALA A 31 5.34 6.74 -8.63
C ALA A 31 4.84 7.10 -7.22
N THR A 32 4.54 8.37 -6.96
CA THR A 32 4.00 8.80 -5.65
C THR A 32 2.61 8.23 -5.40
N LEU A 33 1.76 8.14 -6.42
CA LEU A 33 0.46 7.48 -6.31
C LEU A 33 0.60 6.00 -5.91
N ILE A 34 1.49 5.26 -6.59
CA ILE A 34 1.75 3.86 -6.28
C ILE A 34 2.31 3.72 -4.86
N ALA A 35 3.26 4.58 -4.47
CA ALA A 35 3.83 4.58 -3.12
C ALA A 35 2.76 4.82 -2.05
N GLY A 36 1.83 5.76 -2.27
CA GLY A 36 0.70 6.01 -1.38
C GLY A 36 -0.22 4.79 -1.24
N ALA A 37 -0.54 4.12 -2.35
CA ALA A 37 -1.35 2.90 -2.33
C ALA A 37 -0.65 1.76 -1.57
N ILE A 38 0.65 1.58 -1.76
CA ILE A 38 1.47 0.61 -1.02
C ILE A 38 1.40 0.90 0.49
N MET A 39 1.57 2.16 0.89
CA MET A 39 1.53 2.55 2.29
C MET A 39 0.17 2.25 2.94
N ALA A 40 -0.93 2.61 2.27
CA ALA A 40 -2.28 2.33 2.75
C ALA A 40 -2.55 0.83 2.92
N LEU A 41 -2.14 0.02 1.94
CA LEU A 41 -2.29 -1.43 1.99
C LEU A 41 -1.38 -2.08 3.03
N TRP A 42 -0.18 -1.55 3.22
CA TRP A 42 0.71 -2.00 4.28
C TRP A 42 0.07 -1.75 5.64
N LEU A 43 -0.35 -0.51 5.92
CA LEU A 43 -1.08 -0.14 7.14
C LEU A 43 -2.29 -1.05 7.39
N ALA A 44 -3.04 -1.40 6.34
CA ALA A 44 -4.19 -2.28 6.44
C ALA A 44 -3.78 -3.68 6.91
N GLN A 45 -2.73 -4.24 6.31
CA GLN A 45 -2.20 -5.56 6.66
C GLN A 45 -1.58 -5.61 8.05
N VAL A 46 -0.96 -4.52 8.52
CA VAL A 46 -0.42 -4.51 9.89
C VAL A 46 -1.51 -4.36 10.95
N GLY A 47 -2.75 -4.05 10.58
CA GLY A 47 -3.86 -3.89 11.54
C GLY A 47 -4.02 -2.46 12.06
N LEU A 48 -3.42 -1.48 11.39
CA LEU A 48 -3.42 -0.07 11.80
C LEU A 48 -4.58 0.74 11.20
N LEU A 49 -5.34 0.16 10.27
CA LEU A 49 -6.60 0.78 9.82
C LEU A 49 -7.79 0.28 10.65
N PRO A 50 -8.80 1.14 10.89
CA PRO A 50 -10.03 0.73 11.51
C PRO A 50 -10.67 -0.44 10.75
N GLY A 51 -11.06 -1.49 11.47
CA GLY A 51 -11.69 -2.67 10.87
C GLY A 51 -10.73 -3.65 10.17
N SER A 52 -9.42 -3.36 10.11
CA SER A 52 -8.44 -4.33 9.61
C SER A 52 -7.90 -5.22 10.74
N THR A 53 -7.69 -6.50 10.43
CA THR A 53 -7.12 -7.48 11.36
C THR A 53 -5.69 -7.77 10.93
N GLY A 54 -4.72 -7.47 11.79
CA GLY A 54 -3.30 -7.66 11.51
C GLY A 54 -2.47 -7.89 12.77
N PRO A 55 -1.15 -8.11 12.63
CA PRO A 55 -0.26 -8.44 13.74
C PRO A 55 -0.20 -7.40 14.86
N LEU A 56 -0.52 -6.13 14.57
CA LEU A 56 -0.55 -5.04 15.54
C LEU A 56 -1.96 -4.74 16.04
N THR A 57 -2.98 -5.46 15.59
CA THR A 57 -4.32 -5.34 16.14
C THR A 57 -4.30 -5.89 17.56
N PRO A 58 -4.65 -5.09 18.59
CA PRO A 58 -4.75 -5.60 19.95
C PRO A 58 -5.78 -6.72 20.00
N ASP A 59 -5.45 -7.83 20.65
CA ASP A 59 -6.36 -8.96 20.82
C ASP A 59 -7.47 -8.53 21.80
N ARG A 60 -8.54 -7.97 21.25
CA ARG A 60 -9.70 -7.53 22.03
C ARG A 60 -10.61 -8.74 22.20
N PRO A 61 -11.11 -9.02 23.42
CA PRO A 61 -12.15 -10.04 23.59
C PRO A 61 -13.32 -9.69 22.66
N ARG A 62 -13.62 -10.57 21.69
CA ARG A 62 -14.79 -10.42 20.84
C ARG A 62 -16.02 -10.48 21.73
N VAL A 63 -16.79 -9.40 21.81
CA VAL A 63 -17.98 -9.33 22.66
C VAL A 63 -19.15 -9.78 21.80
N PRO A 64 -19.71 -10.99 22.03
CA PRO A 64 -20.79 -11.50 21.19
C PRO A 64 -22.01 -10.56 21.30
N GLY A 65 -22.38 -9.91 20.20
CA GLY A 65 -23.56 -9.03 20.12
C GLY A 65 -23.28 -7.56 19.80
N LEU A 66 -22.03 -7.09 19.93
CA LEU A 66 -21.64 -5.71 19.62
C LEU A 66 -20.85 -5.61 18.29
N ASP A 67 -20.18 -6.70 17.89
CA ASP A 67 -19.24 -6.74 16.77
C ASP A 67 -19.87 -7.18 15.42
N ARG A 68 -21.15 -6.86 15.18
CA ARG A 68 -21.83 -7.17 13.89
C ARG A 68 -21.55 -6.13 12.81
#